data_AF-A0A0C3CF20-F1
#
_entry.id   AF-A0A0C3CF20-F1
#
_cell.length_a   1.000
_cell.length_b   1.000
_cell.length_c   1.000
_cell.angle_alpha   90.00
_cell.angle_beta   90.00
_cell.angle_gamma   90.00
#
_symmetry.space_group_name_H-M   'P 1'
#
loop_
_entity.id
_entity.type
_entity.pdbx_description
1 polymer ?
#
loop_
_entity_poly.entity_id
_entity_poly.type
_entity_poly.pdbx_seq_one_letter_code
_entity_poly.pdbx_strand_id
1 'polypeptide(L)'
;MESRDRLKRIHGYSRYDEAKLAGVEASPPDAKDDDSLYVQDPATALVTSNSRHYLAVIQILGIQHDGKDVQSIPGRFISEPNVRFQGQVMKLRLIMQGNDHQPDAVDWEWHSSFEARAVFRDLHGRFIQQINPDRQRASCGCNAGEDTYVFKSLELWAIAAMMYERLSQDRAIHFHIDPSLVKHVSFVKGTLLAVIHVMLIPSLLAVGAPM
;
A
#
# COMPACT_ATOMS: atom_id res chain seq x y z
N MET A 1 -33.81 -11.37 27.40
CA MET A 1 -34.21 -10.37 26.39
C MET A 1 -32.95 -9.79 25.80
N GLU A 2 -32.65 -10.20 24.58
CA GLU A 2 -31.38 -10.05 23.88
C GLU A 2 -31.54 -8.93 22.86
N SER A 3 -30.91 -7.77 23.10
CA SER A 3 -30.97 -6.64 22.16
C SER A 3 -29.71 -6.63 21.28
N ARG A 4 -29.88 -7.17 20.08
CA ARG A 4 -28.91 -7.13 18.97
C ARG A 4 -28.87 -5.71 18.40
N ASP A 5 -28.00 -4.86 18.92
CA ASP A 5 -27.73 -3.56 18.32
C ASP A 5 -26.60 -3.69 17.29
N ARG A 6 -26.99 -3.94 16.02
CA ARG A 6 -26.07 -4.15 14.89
C ARG A 6 -25.74 -2.80 14.24
N LEU A 7 -24.44 -2.52 14.19
CA LEU A 7 -23.74 -1.58 13.32
C LEU A 7 -24.59 -0.92 12.21
N LYS A 8 -24.81 0.40 12.33
CA LYS A 8 -24.98 1.28 11.18
C LYS A 8 -23.68 2.02 10.93
N ARG A 9 -22.81 1.39 10.14
CA ARG A 9 -21.69 2.07 9.47
C ARG A 9 -22.31 2.95 8.38
N ILE A 10 -22.56 4.22 8.69
CA ILE A 10 -23.06 5.19 7.71
C ILE A 10 -21.85 5.67 6.91
N HIS A 11 -21.58 5.00 5.79
CA HIS A 11 -20.85 5.63 4.69
C HIS A 11 -21.77 6.71 4.13
N GLY A 12 -21.44 7.97 4.43
CA GLY A 12 -22.07 9.14 3.84
C GLY A 12 -21.76 9.20 2.35
N TYR A 13 -22.55 8.50 1.54
CA TYR A 13 -22.56 8.68 0.11
C TYR A 13 -23.38 9.94 -0.23
N SER A 14 -22.71 10.82 -0.96
CA SER A 14 -23.25 12.00 -1.62
C SER A 14 -24.48 11.63 -2.45
N ARG A 15 -25.60 12.33 -2.19
CA ARG A 15 -26.82 12.26 -3.00
C ARG A 15 -26.57 13.07 -4.28
N TYR A 16 -26.46 12.41 -5.42
CA TYR A 16 -26.64 13.05 -6.73
C TYR A 16 -27.48 12.14 -7.64
N ASP A 17 -28.24 12.81 -8.50
CA ASP A 17 -29.59 12.48 -8.96
C ASP A 17 -29.76 11.23 -9.84
N GLU A 18 -30.91 10.58 -9.62
CA GLU A 18 -31.49 9.53 -10.44
C GLU A 18 -31.97 10.07 -11.80
N ALA A 19 -31.33 9.63 -12.88
CA ALA A 19 -31.98 9.55 -14.18
C ALA A 19 -32.53 8.12 -14.38
N LYS A 20 -33.82 8.01 -14.09
CA LYS A 20 -34.76 6.90 -14.26
C LYS A 20 -34.60 6.14 -15.59
N LEU A 21 -34.14 4.89 -15.55
CA LEU A 21 -34.43 3.87 -16.58
C LEU A 21 -34.88 2.57 -15.91
N ALA A 22 -36.00 2.06 -16.43
CA ALA A 22 -36.80 1.00 -15.87
C ALA A 22 -36.18 -0.40 -16.07
N GLY A 23 -36.33 -1.23 -15.03
CA GLY A 23 -36.84 -2.60 -15.17
C GLY A 23 -35.94 -3.63 -15.82
N VAL A 24 -34.90 -4.06 -15.11
CA VAL A 24 -34.40 -5.44 -15.17
C VAL A 24 -34.12 -5.87 -13.73
N GLU A 25 -34.90 -6.83 -13.22
CA GLU A 25 -34.56 -7.57 -11.99
C GLU A 25 -33.30 -8.39 -12.26
N ALA A 26 -32.15 -7.74 -12.08
CA ALA A 26 -30.86 -8.42 -12.01
C ALA A 26 -30.76 -9.07 -10.63
N SER A 27 -30.61 -10.40 -10.60
CA SER A 27 -30.21 -11.14 -9.41
C SER A 27 -29.01 -10.44 -8.75
N PRO A 28 -28.92 -10.42 -7.40
CA PRO A 28 -27.77 -9.82 -6.73
C PRO A 28 -26.51 -10.48 -7.29
N PRO A 29 -25.55 -9.71 -7.83
CA PRO A 29 -24.32 -10.30 -8.33
C PRO A 29 -23.69 -11.06 -7.16
N ASP A 30 -23.45 -12.36 -7.37
CA ASP A 30 -22.61 -13.17 -6.50
C ASP A 30 -21.42 -12.32 -6.08
N ALA A 31 -21.23 -12.14 -4.77
CA ALA A 31 -20.15 -11.38 -4.15
C ALA A 31 -18.80 -12.09 -4.39
N LYS A 32 -18.44 -12.24 -5.67
CA LYS A 32 -17.14 -12.73 -6.12
C LYS A 32 -16.15 -11.62 -5.91
N ASP A 33 -15.54 -11.69 -4.74
CA ASP A 33 -14.12 -11.38 -4.51
C ASP A 33 -13.66 -10.13 -5.29
N ASP A 34 -14.13 -8.98 -4.81
CA ASP A 34 -13.81 -7.68 -5.37
C ASP A 34 -12.39 -7.29 -4.94
N ASP A 35 -11.41 -8.02 -5.47
CA ASP A 35 -9.98 -7.69 -5.38
C ASP A 35 -9.68 -6.51 -6.30
N SER A 36 -10.39 -5.40 -6.07
CA SER A 36 -10.23 -4.14 -6.79
C SER A 36 -9.50 -3.16 -5.88
N LEU A 37 -8.55 -2.43 -6.45
CA LEU A 37 -7.86 -1.34 -5.78
C LEU A 37 -8.62 -0.03 -6.04
N TYR A 38 -9.05 0.65 -4.99
CA TYR A 38 -9.78 1.92 -5.06
C TYR A 38 -8.88 3.12 -4.78
N VAL A 39 -9.32 4.29 -5.22
CA VAL A 39 -8.76 5.56 -4.73
C VAL A 39 -8.95 5.63 -3.21
N GLN A 40 -7.95 6.14 -2.50
CA GLN A 40 -7.79 6.18 -1.04
C GLN A 40 -7.37 4.87 -0.38
N ASP A 41 -7.29 3.76 -1.11
CA ASP A 41 -6.79 2.51 -0.54
C ASP A 41 -5.27 2.59 -0.29
N PRO A 42 -4.80 1.90 0.75
CA PRO A 42 -3.38 1.67 0.95
C PRO A 42 -2.84 0.70 -0.10
N ALA A 43 -1.67 1.01 -0.63
CA ALA A 43 -0.91 0.16 -1.52
C ALA A 43 0.57 0.21 -1.14
N THR A 44 1.37 -0.67 -1.73
CA THR A 44 2.83 -0.59 -1.63
C THR A 44 3.42 -0.23 -2.98
N ALA A 45 4.51 0.54 -2.95
CA ALA A 45 5.24 0.97 -4.11
C ALA A 45 6.74 0.73 -3.91
N LEU A 46 7.42 0.24 -4.94
CA LEU A 46 8.87 0.17 -4.95
C LEU A 46 9.43 1.50 -5.48
N VAL A 47 10.23 2.18 -4.65
CA VAL A 47 10.86 3.46 -5.00
C VAL A 47 12.37 3.31 -5.01
N THR A 48 13.05 4.10 -5.84
CA THR A 48 14.52 4.09 -5.90
C THR A 48 15.09 5.41 -5.39
N SER A 49 16.18 5.31 -4.64
CA SER A 49 16.94 6.46 -4.19
C SER A 49 18.42 6.16 -4.12
N ASN A 50 19.24 6.95 -4.81
CA ASN A 50 20.70 6.77 -4.85
C ASN A 50 21.11 5.30 -5.16
N SER A 51 20.52 4.71 -6.21
CA SER A 51 20.75 3.33 -6.63
C SER A 51 20.35 2.25 -5.60
N ARG A 52 19.54 2.61 -4.60
CA ARG A 52 18.97 1.67 -3.62
C ARG A 52 17.46 1.59 -3.80
N HIS A 53 16.90 0.41 -3.57
CA HIS A 53 15.47 0.16 -3.66
C HIS A 53 14.85 0.13 -2.27
N TYR A 54 13.63 0.64 -2.20
CA TYR A 54 12.91 0.83 -0.95
C TYR A 54 11.45 0.52 -1.17
N LEU A 55 10.84 -0.18 -0.21
CA LEU A 55 9.39 -0.30 -0.18
C LEU A 55 8.79 0.93 0.50
N ALA A 56 7.75 1.52 -0.08
CA ALA A 56 6.95 2.57 0.54
C ALA A 56 5.50 2.10 0.63
N VAL A 57 4.86 2.32 1.78
CA VAL A 57 3.40 2.25 1.89
C VAL A 57 2.84 3.59 1.45
N ILE A 58 1.94 3.57 0.48
CA ILE A 58 1.34 4.75 -0.13
C ILE A 58 -0.18 4.68 0.00
N GLN A 59 -0.82 5.84 0.03
CA GLN A 59 -2.25 5.94 -0.26
C GLN A 59 -2.44 6.28 -1.74
N ILE A 60 -3.34 5.59 -2.42
CA ILE A 60 -3.73 5.91 -3.79
C ILE A 60 -4.53 7.21 -3.79
N LEU A 61 -4.11 8.19 -4.57
CA LEU A 61 -4.80 9.47 -4.74
C LEU A 61 -5.57 9.55 -6.07
N GLY A 62 -5.15 8.77 -7.06
CA GLY A 62 -5.78 8.73 -8.37
C GLY A 62 -5.32 7.53 -9.17
N ILE A 63 -6.20 7.01 -10.02
CA ILE A 63 -5.95 5.88 -10.89
C ILE A 63 -6.29 6.33 -12.31
N GLN A 64 -5.40 6.06 -13.25
CA GLN A 64 -5.62 6.29 -14.68
C GLN A 64 -5.50 4.98 -15.43
N HIS A 65 -6.47 4.70 -16.29
CA HIS A 65 -6.49 3.55 -17.18
C HIS A 65 -6.84 4.03 -18.59
N ASP A 66 -5.97 3.75 -19.56
CA ASP A 66 -6.07 4.29 -20.94
C ASP A 66 -6.19 5.83 -20.98
N GLY A 67 -5.45 6.50 -20.08
CA GLY A 67 -5.46 7.96 -19.97
C GLY A 67 -6.74 8.57 -19.38
N LYS A 68 -7.67 7.75 -18.88
CA LYS A 68 -8.90 8.20 -18.21
C LYS A 68 -8.81 7.97 -16.71
N ASP A 69 -9.23 8.97 -15.93
CA ASP A 69 -9.32 8.83 -14.47
C ASP A 69 -10.45 7.85 -14.11
N VAL A 70 -10.14 6.87 -13.26
CA VAL A 70 -11.07 5.85 -12.75
C VAL A 70 -11.03 5.83 -11.21
N GLN A 71 -12.13 5.42 -10.59
CA GLN A 71 -12.21 5.34 -9.12
C GLN A 71 -11.67 4.03 -8.55
N SER A 72 -11.63 2.98 -9.38
CA SER A 72 -11.10 1.69 -9.00
C SER A 72 -10.57 0.93 -10.21
N ILE A 73 -9.72 -0.05 -9.94
CA ILE A 73 -9.22 -0.97 -10.95
C ILE A 73 -9.14 -2.39 -10.39
N PRO A 74 -9.65 -3.41 -11.09
CA PRO A 74 -9.46 -4.81 -10.71
C PRO A 74 -7.97 -5.17 -10.57
N GLY A 75 -7.63 -5.96 -9.56
CA GLY A 75 -6.26 -6.33 -9.19
C GLY A 75 -5.46 -6.92 -10.35
N ARG A 76 -6.12 -7.75 -11.17
CA ARG A 76 -5.55 -8.34 -12.40
C ARG A 76 -5.06 -7.31 -13.42
N PHE A 77 -5.63 -6.10 -13.42
CA PHE A 77 -5.28 -5.04 -14.36
C PHE A 77 -4.25 -4.06 -13.78
N ILE A 78 -3.94 -4.11 -12.48
CA ILE A 78 -2.97 -3.19 -11.84
C ILE A 78 -1.63 -3.19 -12.58
N SER A 79 -1.16 -4.35 -13.05
CA SER A 79 0.16 -4.46 -13.70
C SER A 79 0.16 -4.10 -15.19
N GLU A 80 -0.98 -3.71 -15.77
CA GLU A 80 -1.06 -3.39 -17.20
C GLU A 80 -0.28 -2.10 -17.56
N PRO A 81 0.31 -2.03 -18.75
CA PRO A 81 1.21 -0.92 -19.13
C PRO A 81 0.50 0.43 -19.31
N ASN A 82 -0.80 0.41 -19.58
CA ASN A 82 -1.70 1.56 -19.72
C ASN A 82 -2.28 2.05 -18.39
N VAL A 83 -1.91 1.42 -17.26
CA VAL A 83 -2.34 1.80 -15.93
C VAL A 83 -1.28 2.67 -15.24
N ARG A 84 -1.76 3.78 -14.67
CA ARG A 84 -0.98 4.77 -13.96
C ARG A 84 -1.63 5.13 -12.64
N PHE A 85 -0.80 5.39 -11.64
CA PHE A 85 -1.24 5.74 -10.30
C PHE A 85 -0.65 7.08 -9.87
N GLN A 86 -1.45 7.82 -9.10
CA GLN A 86 -0.99 8.91 -8.27
C GLN A 86 -1.09 8.45 -6.83
N GLY A 87 -0.08 8.74 -6.02
CA GLY A 87 -0.08 8.28 -4.64
C GLY A 87 0.80 9.13 -3.74
N GLN A 88 0.59 9.01 -2.44
CA GLN A 88 1.36 9.73 -1.44
C GLN A 88 1.84 8.79 -0.34
N VAL A 89 3.11 8.92 0.06
CA VAL A 89 3.70 8.09 1.11
C VAL A 89 3.03 8.34 2.45
N MET A 90 2.57 7.26 3.07
CA MET A 90 2.00 7.23 4.41
C MET A 90 3.11 7.24 5.45
N LYS A 91 2.95 8.02 6.53
CA LYS A 91 3.85 7.99 7.68
C LYS A 91 3.49 6.84 8.60
N LEU A 92 4.34 5.83 8.64
CA LEU A 92 4.20 4.75 9.62
C LEU A 92 4.98 5.08 10.88
N ARG A 93 4.51 4.53 11.99
CA ARG A 93 5.16 4.60 13.29
C ARG A 93 5.32 3.20 13.84
N LEU A 94 6.45 2.95 14.50
CA LEU A 94 6.65 1.70 15.23
C LEU A 94 5.71 1.68 16.45
N ILE A 95 5.01 0.56 16.64
CA ILE A 95 4.26 0.26 17.85
C ILE A 95 5.26 -0.33 18.84
N MET A 96 5.57 0.39 19.92
CA MET A 96 6.32 -0.17 21.03
C MET A 96 5.37 -1.03 21.86
N GLN A 97 5.16 -2.28 21.45
CA GLN A 97 4.59 -3.27 22.37
C GLN A 97 5.63 -3.52 23.47
N GLY A 98 5.18 -3.77 24.71
CA GLY A 98 6.08 -4.10 25.82
C GLY A 98 7.01 -5.28 25.47
N ASN A 99 8.00 -5.58 26.32
CA ASN A 99 9.10 -6.54 26.12
C ASN A 99 8.74 -7.98 25.61
N ASP A 100 7.49 -8.27 25.29
CA ASP A 100 7.06 -9.50 24.67
C ASP A 100 7.36 -9.48 23.17
N HIS A 101 8.57 -9.93 22.83
CA HIS A 101 9.03 -10.15 21.46
C HIS A 101 8.28 -11.29 20.77
N GLN A 102 7.00 -11.10 20.46
CA GLN A 102 6.28 -12.02 19.57
C GLN A 102 6.66 -11.70 18.11
N PRO A 103 7.23 -12.66 17.35
CA PRO A 103 7.70 -12.42 15.98
C PRO A 103 6.57 -12.11 14.98
N ASP A 104 5.33 -12.46 15.31
CA ASP A 104 4.14 -12.23 14.49
C ASP A 104 3.34 -10.99 14.93
N ALA A 105 3.89 -10.20 15.86
CA ALA A 105 3.25 -8.99 16.33
C ALA A 105 3.16 -7.93 15.22
N VAL A 106 2.13 -7.10 15.35
CA VAL A 106 1.98 -5.90 14.53
C VAL A 106 2.99 -4.87 15.01
N ASP A 107 3.90 -4.48 14.12
CA ASP A 107 5.00 -3.59 14.47
C ASP A 107 4.76 -2.14 14.00
N TRP A 108 3.87 -1.94 13.02
CA TRP A 108 3.70 -0.64 12.37
C TRP A 108 2.25 -0.18 12.38
N GLU A 109 2.05 1.11 12.62
CA GLU A 109 0.76 1.80 12.60
C GLU A 109 0.84 3.03 11.70
N TRP A 110 -0.20 3.31 10.92
CA TRP A 110 -0.29 4.57 10.19
C TRP A 110 -0.66 5.73 11.13
N HIS A 111 0.13 6.80 11.11
CA HIS A 111 -0.05 7.97 11.98
C HIS A 111 -0.99 9.04 11.39
N SER A 112 -1.99 8.64 10.59
CA SER A 112 -2.93 9.49 9.83
C SER A 112 -2.31 10.74 9.17
N SER A 113 -1.05 10.65 8.78
CA SER A 113 -0.28 11.73 8.22
C SER A 113 0.55 11.23 7.06
N PHE A 114 0.95 12.16 6.21
CA PHE A 114 1.67 11.89 4.98
C PHE A 114 3.01 12.60 4.96
N GLU A 115 3.90 12.09 4.12
CA GLU A 115 5.13 12.80 3.79
C GLU A 115 4.84 13.94 2.81
N ALA A 116 5.21 15.16 3.22
CA ALA A 116 4.81 16.39 2.55
C ALA A 116 5.38 16.53 1.12
N ARG A 117 6.48 15.84 0.82
CA ARG A 117 7.19 15.91 -0.47
C ARG A 117 7.26 14.58 -1.20
N ALA A 118 6.59 13.54 -0.71
CA ALA A 118 6.62 12.22 -1.30
C ALA A 118 5.30 11.89 -1.98
N VAL A 119 4.94 12.73 -2.95
CA VAL A 119 3.81 12.51 -3.86
C VAL A 119 4.36 12.01 -5.17
N PHE A 120 3.86 10.87 -5.63
CA PHE A 120 4.19 10.30 -6.92
C PHE A 120 3.09 10.64 -7.91
N ARG A 121 3.51 11.06 -9.10
CA ARG A 121 2.65 11.24 -10.26
C ARG A 121 3.07 10.25 -11.32
N ASP A 122 2.11 9.70 -12.03
CA ASP A 122 2.35 8.83 -13.18
C ASP A 122 3.16 7.55 -12.85
N LEU A 123 2.89 6.96 -11.68
CA LEU A 123 3.55 5.70 -11.29
C LEU A 123 2.96 4.54 -12.08
N HIS A 124 3.80 3.80 -12.80
CA HIS A 124 3.35 2.61 -13.54
C HIS A 124 2.81 1.56 -12.57
N GLY A 125 1.69 0.94 -12.94
CA GLY A 125 1.03 -0.03 -12.09
C GLY A 125 1.83 -1.30 -11.77
N ARG A 126 2.80 -1.69 -12.61
CA ARG A 126 3.76 -2.77 -12.28
C ARG A 126 4.63 -2.50 -11.04
N PHE A 127 4.76 -1.24 -10.62
CA PHE A 127 5.49 -0.85 -9.40
C PHE A 127 4.57 -0.72 -8.19
N ILE A 128 3.28 -1.02 -8.35
CA ILE A 128 2.28 -1.05 -7.30
C ILE A 128 1.99 -2.50 -6.95
N GLN A 129 1.92 -2.78 -5.65
CA GLN A 129 1.36 -4.00 -5.12
C GLN A 129 0.22 -3.63 -4.17
N GLN A 130 -0.99 -4.05 -4.53
CA GLN A 130 -2.15 -3.95 -3.67
C GLN A 130 -1.90 -4.74 -2.39
N ILE A 131 -2.31 -4.15 -1.27
CA ILE A 131 -2.25 -4.76 0.05
C ILE A 131 -3.61 -4.57 0.72
N ASN A 132 -3.96 -5.48 1.62
CA ASN A 132 -5.15 -5.36 2.45
C ASN A 132 -4.73 -5.35 3.92
N PRO A 133 -4.24 -4.19 4.42
CA PRO A 133 -3.76 -4.12 5.79
C PRO A 133 -4.91 -4.27 6.78
N ASP A 134 -4.60 -4.90 7.91
CA ASP A 134 -5.53 -4.97 9.04
C ASP A 134 -5.85 -3.57 9.56
N ARG A 135 -7.07 -3.41 10.08
CA ARG A 135 -7.50 -2.19 10.76
C ARG A 135 -7.59 -2.43 12.26
N GLN A 136 -7.00 -1.53 13.03
CA GLN A 136 -7.04 -1.57 14.50
C GLN A 136 -7.29 -0.18 15.07
N ARG A 137 -7.56 -0.11 16.37
CA ARG A 137 -7.65 1.17 17.07
C ARG A 137 -6.24 1.72 17.29
N ALA A 138 -6.03 2.97 16.92
CA ALA A 138 -4.76 3.63 17.04
C ALA A 138 -4.29 3.62 18.50
N SER A 139 -3.05 3.17 18.71
CA SER A 139 -2.53 2.90 20.05
C SER A 139 -2.15 4.18 20.81
N CYS A 140 -2.05 5.31 20.10
CA CYS A 140 -1.33 6.49 20.58
C CYS A 140 -1.49 7.71 19.65
N GLY A 141 -0.95 8.85 20.07
CA GLY A 141 -0.90 10.07 19.25
C GLY A 141 -2.22 10.86 19.27
N CYS A 142 -2.36 11.80 18.33
CA CYS A 142 -3.55 12.67 18.25
C CYS A 142 -4.82 11.92 17.83
N ASN A 143 -4.68 10.72 17.25
CA ASN A 143 -5.80 9.91 16.76
C ASN A 143 -6.02 8.66 17.62
N ALA A 144 -5.48 8.64 18.85
CA ALA A 144 -5.60 7.49 19.74
C ALA A 144 -7.07 7.06 19.89
N GLY A 145 -7.34 5.78 19.67
CA GLY A 145 -8.68 5.23 19.68
C GLY A 145 -9.50 5.40 18.41
N GLU A 146 -8.96 5.98 17.32
CA GLU A 146 -9.59 5.95 15.99
C GLU A 146 -9.17 4.70 15.20
N ASP A 147 -9.94 4.30 14.18
CA ASP A 147 -9.54 3.17 13.32
C ASP A 147 -8.36 3.61 12.42
N THR A 148 -7.29 2.82 12.40
CA THR A 148 -6.09 3.06 11.59
C THR A 148 -5.61 1.76 10.95
N TYR A 149 -4.72 1.88 9.97
CA TYR A 149 -4.05 0.75 9.33
C TYR A 149 -2.85 0.30 10.12
N VAL A 150 -2.68 -1.01 10.19
CA VAL A 150 -1.52 -1.62 10.81
C VAL A 150 -0.83 -2.61 9.89
N PHE A 151 0.46 -2.81 10.10
CA PHE A 151 1.30 -3.63 9.22
C PHE A 151 2.29 -4.45 10.05
N LYS A 152 2.58 -5.66 9.58
CA LYS A 152 3.63 -6.52 10.14
C LYS A 152 4.92 -6.31 9.37
N SER A 153 6.06 -6.27 10.06
CA SER A 153 7.35 -6.14 9.39
C SER A 153 7.55 -7.29 8.40
N LEU A 154 7.29 -8.53 8.80
CA LEU A 154 7.50 -9.71 7.97
C LEU A 154 6.73 -9.65 6.64
N GLU A 155 5.48 -9.20 6.67
CA GLU A 155 4.64 -9.05 5.47
C GLU A 155 5.21 -7.99 4.52
N LEU A 156 5.58 -6.83 5.05
CA LEU A 156 6.18 -5.77 4.25
C LEU A 156 7.53 -6.22 3.64
N TRP A 157 8.34 -6.99 4.38
CA TRP A 157 9.58 -7.56 3.85
C TRP A 157 9.32 -8.57 2.73
N ALA A 158 8.33 -9.45 2.90
CA ALA A 158 7.95 -10.43 1.87
C ALA A 158 7.46 -9.72 0.60
N ILE A 159 6.63 -8.68 0.73
CA ILE A 159 6.17 -7.85 -0.39
C ILE A 159 7.37 -7.18 -1.08
N ALA A 160 8.29 -6.59 -0.30
CA ALA A 160 9.46 -5.92 -0.85
C ALA A 160 10.35 -6.86 -1.65
N ALA A 161 10.61 -8.07 -1.13
CA ALA A 161 11.40 -9.09 -1.81
C ALA A 161 10.73 -9.53 -3.12
N MET A 162 9.43 -9.80 -3.08
CA MET A 162 8.65 -10.19 -4.25
C MET A 162 8.65 -9.11 -5.35
N MET A 163 8.42 -7.85 -4.99
CA MET A 163 8.47 -6.73 -5.94
C MET A 163 9.87 -6.53 -6.52
N TYR A 164 10.92 -6.68 -5.69
CA TYR A 164 12.30 -6.57 -6.12
C TYR A 164 12.71 -7.70 -7.07
N GLU A 165 12.26 -8.93 -6.82
CA GLU A 165 12.50 -10.06 -7.71
C GLU A 165 11.87 -9.83 -9.09
N ARG A 166 10.60 -9.39 -9.13
CA ARG A 166 9.92 -9.03 -10.40
C ARG A 166 10.71 -7.97 -11.17
N LEU A 167 11.20 -6.94 -10.47
CA LEU A 167 12.02 -5.90 -11.09
C LEU A 167 13.35 -6.45 -11.64
N SER A 168 13.95 -7.39 -10.91
CA SER A 168 15.24 -7.99 -11.27
C SER A 168 15.15 -8.95 -12.45
N GLN A 169 13.96 -9.44 -12.80
CA GLN A 169 13.68 -10.23 -14.00
C GLN A 169 13.50 -9.33 -15.24
N ASP A 170 13.06 -8.08 -15.04
CA ASP A 170 12.83 -7.08 -16.09
C ASP A 170 14.13 -6.36 -16.53
N ARG A 171 15.23 -7.13 -16.70
CA ARG A 171 16.60 -6.64 -16.95
C ARG A 171 16.80 -5.88 -18.27
N ALA A 172 15.74 -5.67 -19.05
CA ALA A 172 15.80 -4.95 -20.32
C ALA A 172 15.56 -3.43 -20.18
N ILE A 173 15.17 -2.92 -19.00
CA ILE A 173 14.80 -1.51 -18.86
C ILE A 173 15.67 -0.81 -17.80
N HIS A 174 16.63 -0.03 -18.28
CA HIS A 174 17.46 0.84 -17.46
C HIS A 174 16.61 2.05 -17.03
N PHE A 175 16.10 2.06 -15.80
CA PHE A 175 15.26 3.16 -15.32
C PHE A 175 16.10 4.38 -14.91
N HIS A 176 15.74 5.54 -15.45
CA HIS A 176 16.18 6.84 -14.96
C HIS A 176 15.01 7.47 -14.19
N ILE A 177 14.91 7.20 -12.90
CA ILE A 177 14.05 8.00 -12.01
C ILE A 177 14.80 9.31 -11.76
N ASP A 178 14.14 10.44 -12.01
CA ASP A 178 14.75 11.75 -11.80
C ASP A 178 15.26 11.85 -10.36
N PRO A 179 16.58 11.95 -10.13
CA PRO A 179 17.14 12.06 -8.79
C PRO A 179 16.65 13.31 -8.05
N SER A 180 16.06 14.31 -8.73
CA SER A 180 15.48 15.50 -8.11
C SER A 180 14.25 15.20 -7.24
N LEU A 181 13.41 14.21 -7.61
CA LEU A 181 12.28 13.75 -6.81
C LEU A 181 12.73 13.03 -5.53
N VAL A 182 13.93 12.47 -5.58
CA VAL A 182 14.52 11.65 -4.52
C VAL A 182 15.29 12.49 -3.48
N LYS A 183 15.86 13.63 -3.89
CA LYS A 183 16.65 14.52 -3.02
C LYS A 183 15.87 15.03 -1.79
N HIS A 184 14.54 14.94 -1.79
CA HIS A 184 13.70 15.35 -0.67
C HIS A 184 13.14 14.23 0.19
N VAL A 185 13.37 12.96 -0.14
CA VAL A 185 13.21 11.85 0.82
C VAL A 185 14.51 11.76 1.64
N SER A 186 14.84 12.86 2.30
CA SER A 186 15.90 12.89 3.30
C SER A 186 15.38 12.14 4.51
N PHE A 187 16.06 11.05 4.87
CA PHE A 187 15.88 10.37 6.15
C PHE A 187 16.07 11.40 7.28
N VAL A 188 14.96 11.93 7.80
CA VAL A 188 15.00 12.74 9.02
C VAL A 188 15.14 11.74 10.16
N LYS A 189 16.33 11.70 10.77
CA LYS A 189 16.64 10.93 11.97
C LYS A 189 15.49 11.06 12.98
N GLY A 190 14.73 9.98 13.18
CA GLY A 190 13.66 9.91 14.18
C GLY A 190 12.26 9.60 13.65
N THR A 191 12.00 9.85 12.36
CA THR A 191 10.77 9.39 11.69
C THR A 191 11.15 8.26 10.77
N LEU A 192 10.97 7.01 11.21
CA LEU A 192 11.04 5.88 10.30
C LEU A 192 9.87 6.02 9.32
N LEU A 193 10.14 6.66 8.19
CA LEU A 193 9.65 6.12 6.93
C LEU A 193 9.81 4.60 7.06
N ALA A 194 8.73 3.83 6.91
CA ALA A 194 8.81 2.38 6.73
C ALA A 194 9.39 2.06 5.34
N VAL A 195 10.48 2.73 5.04
CA VAL A 195 11.43 2.50 3.98
C VAL A 195 12.25 1.34 4.50
N ILE A 196 11.68 0.14 4.34
CA ILE A 196 12.43 -1.09 4.53
C ILE A 196 13.50 -1.05 3.45
N HIS A 197 14.72 -0.80 3.89
CA HIS A 197 15.86 -0.99 3.03
C HIS A 197 15.87 -2.46 2.68
N VAL A 198 15.61 -2.78 1.42
CA VAL A 198 15.74 -4.15 0.90
C VAL A 198 17.25 -4.41 0.83
N MET A 199 17.87 -4.67 1.99
CA MET A 199 19.17 -5.31 2.01
C MET A 199 18.90 -6.75 1.58
N LEU A 200 19.35 -7.07 0.37
CA LEU A 200 19.62 -8.44 -0.04
C LEU A 200 20.19 -9.18 1.17
N ILE A 201 19.46 -10.19 1.66
CA ILE A 201 20.08 -11.22 2.49
C ILE A 201 21.24 -11.74 1.63
N PRO A 202 22.50 -11.56 2.03
CA PRO A 202 23.59 -12.15 1.29
C PRO A 202 23.42 -13.66 1.40
N SER A 203 22.99 -14.27 0.30
CA SER A 203 23.06 -15.70 -0.02
C SER A 203 23.38 -16.61 1.16
N LEU A 204 22.41 -16.82 2.06
CA LEU A 204 22.53 -17.76 3.17
C LEU A 204 22.25 -19.22 2.74
N LEU A 205 22.49 -19.52 1.45
CA LEU A 205 22.43 -20.84 0.82
C LEU A 205 23.76 -21.17 0.11
N ALA A 206 24.89 -20.85 0.75
CA ALA A 206 26.16 -21.49 0.46
C ALA A 206 26.54 -22.41 1.64
N VAL A 207 25.66 -23.35 1.98
CA VAL A 207 25.95 -24.43 2.95
C VAL A 207 26.14 -25.72 2.17
N GLY A 208 27.41 -26.10 2.00
CA GLY A 208 27.87 -27.49 1.98
C GLY A 208 27.55 -28.32 0.73
N ALA A 209 28.40 -28.21 -0.30
CA ALA A 209 28.67 -29.37 -1.13
C ALA A 209 29.71 -30.26 -0.39
N PRO A 210 29.40 -31.53 -0.05
CA PRO A 210 30.40 -32.44 0.49
C PRO A 210 31.37 -32.88 -0.61
N MET A 211 32.67 -32.84 -0.30
CA MET A 211 33.73 -33.52 -1.05
C MET A 211 33.67 -35.03 -0.84
#